data_AF-A0A346R054-F1
#
_entry.id   AF-A0A346R054-F1
#
_cell.length_a   1.000
_cell.length_b   1.000
_cell.length_c   1.000
_cell.angle_alpha   90.00
_cell.angle_beta   90.00
_cell.angle_gamma   90.00
#
_symmetry.space_group_name_H-M   'P 1'
#
loop_
_entity.id
_entity.type
_entity.pdbx_description
1 polymer ?
#
loop_
_entity_poly.entity_id
_entity_poly.type
_entity_poly.pdbx_seq_one_letter_code
_entity_poly.pdbx_strand_id
1 'polypeptide(L)'
;MARLLPKWHYTVIGWKSRRKPGPLFEPEWYLESNPDVRESGVEPLYHYTRWGAAELRNPNQYFDAQWYLATNPDVAAAKMDPLLHYRQFGWREGRNPCPDFDIKAYLAQNPEVAKSGIEPLAHFLEHLGQPTDSTSSLKDAHQPPLQPQRRQPRKHVVMGRGGQAQFASPLIIGGFHRSGTSLTANLLHNAGLHLGDNLLGAHESNPFGHYEDLEVIEFHNRLLANAGTDWQTSKIFLPSVATADWNWLAEYGMRKSRYPAWGVKDPRICLFLPEWQRVFPGMSILYVFRPCVQCVHSLKKRAAAHLRRNEAVGSNIQFWKQPDLAVNMYLTYSKKALQFLETFEGRSLVVSIDDLVRGRDVFDTLRDSWGYPLKRQSIGGIFDESSMTDAGPNEFIHDERLLEEIERVEHRFARLVQRDRETLMRCSEPASAAAKEKHHA
;
A
#
# COMPACT_ATOMS: atom_id res chain seq x y z
N MET A 1 -13.35 7.21 8.23
CA MET A 1 -12.43 7.77 7.22
C MET A 1 -11.10 7.04 7.32
N ALA A 2 -10.80 6.13 6.39
CA ALA A 2 -9.51 5.42 6.35
C ALA A 2 -8.45 6.37 5.76
N ARG A 3 -7.49 6.80 6.60
CA ARG A 3 -6.36 7.65 6.20
C ARG A 3 -5.40 6.84 5.33
N LEU A 4 -5.09 7.34 4.12
CA LEU A 4 -3.80 7.04 3.48
C LEU A 4 -2.70 7.29 4.52
N LEU A 5 -1.64 6.48 4.56
CA LEU A 5 -0.52 6.70 5.48
C LEU A 5 -0.03 8.16 5.31
N PRO A 6 -0.20 9.05 6.32
CA PRO A 6 -0.14 10.50 6.15
C PRO A 6 1.14 11.03 5.50
N LYS A 7 2.27 10.35 5.77
CA LYS A 7 3.59 10.68 5.23
C LYS A 7 3.62 10.59 3.69
N TRP A 8 2.98 9.58 3.10
CA TRP A 8 3.08 9.29 1.67
C TRP A 8 2.16 10.16 0.80
N HIS A 9 0.96 10.49 1.31
CA HIS A 9 0.09 11.48 0.68
C HIS A 9 0.79 12.84 0.62
N TYR A 10 1.45 13.22 1.70
CA TYR A 10 2.16 14.48 1.77
C TYR A 10 3.34 14.56 0.79
N THR A 11 4.23 13.56 0.74
CA THR A 11 5.46 13.59 -0.08
C THR A 11 5.20 13.56 -1.59
N VAL A 12 4.00 13.18 -2.02
CA VAL A 12 3.61 13.08 -3.45
C VAL A 12 2.66 14.20 -3.86
N ILE A 13 1.65 14.49 -3.04
CA ILE A 13 0.53 15.38 -3.37
C ILE A 13 0.52 16.59 -2.42
N GLY A 14 0.68 16.36 -1.12
CA GLY A 14 0.49 17.39 -0.10
C GLY A 14 1.42 18.59 -0.24
N TRP A 15 2.73 18.40 -0.36
CA TRP A 15 3.67 19.53 -0.41
C TRP A 15 3.52 20.39 -1.68
N LYS A 16 3.22 19.77 -2.83
CA LYS A 16 2.95 20.48 -4.09
C LYS A 16 1.64 21.28 -4.04
N SER A 17 0.67 20.81 -3.26
CA SER A 17 -0.58 21.50 -2.97
C SER A 17 -0.54 22.39 -1.71
N ARG A 18 0.66 22.76 -1.23
CA ARG A 18 0.87 23.60 -0.04
C ARG A 18 0.23 23.09 1.26
N ARG A 19 0.01 21.77 1.36
CA ARG A 19 -0.43 21.14 2.61
C ARG A 19 0.79 20.94 3.48
N LYS A 20 0.63 20.96 4.81
CA LYS A 20 1.70 20.71 5.79
C LYS A 20 1.75 19.22 6.17
N PRO A 21 2.94 18.62 6.39
CA PRO A 21 3.06 17.22 6.79
C PRO A 21 2.69 16.99 8.26
N GLY A 22 2.70 18.09 9.00
CA GLY A 22 2.41 18.23 10.42
C GLY A 22 2.77 19.64 10.83
N PRO A 23 2.35 20.07 12.03
CA PRO A 23 2.51 21.47 12.47
C PRO A 23 3.96 21.88 12.73
N LEU A 24 4.89 20.92 12.90
CA LEU A 24 6.29 21.19 13.22
C LEU A 24 7.22 21.33 12.00
N PHE A 25 6.71 21.19 10.78
CA PHE A 25 7.51 21.34 9.58
C PHE A 25 6.73 22.18 8.56
N GLU A 26 7.31 23.31 8.17
CA GLU A 26 6.68 24.33 7.33
C GLU A 26 7.33 24.31 5.93
N PRO A 27 6.78 23.57 4.95
CA PRO A 27 7.44 23.38 3.65
C PRO A 27 7.69 24.68 2.87
N GLU A 28 6.75 25.63 2.88
CA GLU A 28 6.95 26.92 2.20
C GLU A 28 8.09 27.70 2.83
N TRP A 29 8.07 27.85 4.16
CA TRP A 29 9.12 28.54 4.91
C TRP A 29 10.48 27.86 4.72
N TYR A 30 10.49 26.52 4.71
CA TYR A 30 11.69 25.73 4.47
C TYR A 30 12.27 26.02 3.08
N LEU A 31 11.44 26.05 2.04
CA LEU A 31 11.89 26.37 0.67
C LEU A 31 12.27 27.84 0.49
N GLU A 32 11.69 28.77 1.26
CA GLU A 32 12.07 30.20 1.28
C GLU A 32 13.43 30.40 1.93
N SER A 33 13.66 29.69 3.03
CA SER A 33 14.91 29.76 3.79
C SER A 33 16.04 28.97 3.13
N ASN A 34 15.73 28.09 2.18
CA ASN A 34 16.69 27.21 1.49
C ASN A 34 16.51 27.27 -0.04
N PRO A 35 16.99 28.35 -0.70
CA PRO A 35 16.83 28.53 -2.15
C PRO A 35 17.44 27.42 -2.99
N ASP A 36 18.53 26.81 -2.54
CA ASP A 36 19.19 25.67 -3.18
C ASP A 36 18.26 24.44 -3.25
N VAL A 37 17.48 24.19 -2.19
CA VAL A 37 16.49 23.10 -2.17
C VAL A 37 15.33 23.42 -3.11
N ARG A 38 14.87 24.68 -3.11
CA ARG A 38 13.83 25.15 -4.03
C ARG A 38 14.22 24.98 -5.48
N GLU A 39 15.44 25.41 -5.85
CA GLU A 39 15.97 25.30 -7.21
C GLU A 39 16.19 23.84 -7.63
N SER A 40 16.57 22.97 -6.69
CA SER A 40 16.73 21.53 -6.95
C SER A 40 15.41 20.80 -7.25
N GLY A 41 14.26 21.38 -6.86
CA GLY A 41 12.95 20.78 -7.02
C GLY A 41 12.69 19.54 -6.13
N VAL A 42 13.58 19.27 -5.16
CA VAL A 42 13.44 18.16 -4.22
C VAL A 42 12.35 18.46 -3.19
N GLU A 43 11.57 17.46 -2.83
CA GLU A 43 10.52 17.59 -1.80
C GLU A 43 11.12 18.04 -0.46
N PRO A 44 10.61 19.10 0.19
CA PRO A 44 11.25 19.75 1.33
C PRO A 44 11.39 18.87 2.58
N LEU A 45 10.38 18.07 2.94
CA LEU A 45 10.46 17.17 4.10
C LEU A 45 11.43 16.00 3.84
N TYR A 46 11.44 15.48 2.62
CA TYR A 46 12.39 14.46 2.18
C TYR A 46 13.81 15.01 2.23
N HIS A 47 14.04 16.21 1.67
CA HIS A 47 15.31 16.89 1.77
C HIS A 47 15.73 17.05 3.24
N TYR A 48 14.82 17.54 4.09
CA TYR A 48 15.08 17.73 5.50
C TYR A 48 15.49 16.43 6.20
N THR A 49 14.68 15.37 6.07
CA THR A 49 14.94 14.08 6.72
C THR A 49 16.19 13.39 6.19
N ARG A 50 16.60 13.68 4.96
CA ARG A 50 17.76 13.03 4.33
C ARG A 50 19.07 13.79 4.56
N TRP A 51 19.02 15.12 4.51
CA TRP A 51 20.20 15.98 4.58
C TRP A 51 19.99 17.15 5.53
N GLY A 52 18.84 17.84 5.44
CA GLY A 52 18.62 19.09 6.16
C GLY A 52 18.80 19.00 7.67
N ALA A 53 18.38 17.91 8.32
CA ALA A 53 18.59 17.71 9.75
C ALA A 53 20.08 17.56 10.12
N ALA A 54 20.86 16.83 9.31
CA ALA A 54 22.30 16.67 9.51
C ALA A 54 23.08 17.96 9.17
N GLU A 55 22.54 18.76 8.25
CA GLU A 55 23.03 20.09 7.89
C GLU A 55 22.56 21.19 8.86
N LEU A 56 21.84 20.83 9.94
CA LEU A 56 21.29 21.75 10.94
C LEU A 56 20.37 22.83 10.34
N ARG A 57 19.69 22.52 9.24
CA ARG A 57 18.65 23.39 8.68
C ARG A 57 17.45 23.41 9.62
N ASN A 58 16.78 24.55 9.68
CA ASN A 58 15.59 24.72 10.52
C ASN A 58 14.35 24.21 9.77
N PRO A 59 13.40 23.51 10.43
CA PRO A 59 12.18 22.98 9.82
C PRO A 59 11.02 23.98 9.77
N ASN A 60 11.09 25.03 10.59
CA ASN A 60 10.12 26.13 10.68
C ASN A 60 10.80 27.33 11.36
N GLN A 61 10.11 28.48 11.41
CA GLN A 61 10.62 29.74 11.95
C GLN A 61 10.87 29.74 13.48
N TYR A 62 10.29 28.80 14.22
CA TYR A 62 10.36 28.71 15.69
C TYR A 62 11.05 27.43 16.17
N PHE A 63 11.91 26.86 15.32
CA PHE A 63 12.77 25.74 15.69
C PHE A 63 14.18 26.00 15.19
N ASP A 64 15.15 26.12 16.10
CA ASP A 64 16.55 26.36 15.79
C ASP A 64 17.37 25.09 16.08
N ALA A 65 17.70 24.33 15.02
CA ALA A 65 18.38 23.05 15.14
C ALA A 65 19.80 23.20 15.73
N GLN A 66 20.51 24.27 15.38
CA GLN A 66 21.88 24.51 15.86
C GLN A 66 21.86 24.89 17.33
N TRP A 67 21.00 25.83 17.72
CA TRP A 67 20.83 26.22 19.11
C TRP A 67 20.30 25.08 19.98
N TYR A 68 19.38 24.27 19.45
CA TYR A 68 18.84 23.12 20.16
C TYR A 68 19.93 22.11 20.52
N LEU A 69 20.83 21.77 19.58
CA LEU A 69 21.96 20.87 19.89
C LEU A 69 22.99 21.50 20.83
N ALA A 70 23.27 22.81 20.69
CA ALA A 70 24.18 23.51 21.59
C ALA A 70 23.67 23.53 23.05
N THR A 71 22.35 23.64 23.21
CA THR A 71 21.68 23.67 24.52
C THR A 71 21.45 22.28 25.10
N ASN A 72 21.49 21.24 24.25
CA ASN A 72 21.22 19.85 24.62
C ASN A 72 22.40 18.93 24.21
N PRO A 73 23.54 18.99 24.93
CA PRO A 73 24.76 18.26 24.55
C PRO A 73 24.60 16.73 24.54
N ASP A 74 23.67 16.19 25.32
CA ASP A 74 23.32 14.77 25.34
C ASP A 74 22.71 14.30 24.01
N VAL A 75 21.87 15.13 23.40
CA VAL A 75 21.27 14.89 22.08
C VAL A 75 22.34 14.98 20.99
N ALA A 76 23.24 15.97 21.10
CA ALA A 76 24.36 16.13 20.19
C ALA A 76 25.32 14.93 20.25
N ALA A 77 25.64 14.44 21.45
CA ALA A 77 26.48 13.27 21.65
C ALA A 77 25.84 11.99 21.08
N ALA A 78 24.52 11.86 21.18
CA ALA A 78 23.76 10.77 20.57
C ALA A 78 23.64 10.87 19.04
N LYS A 79 24.07 11.97 18.42
CA LYS A 79 23.93 12.27 16.99
C LYS A 79 22.50 12.10 16.49
N MET A 80 21.52 12.44 17.33
CA MET A 80 20.11 12.32 17.00
C MET A 80 19.64 13.53 16.19
N ASP A 81 18.69 13.32 15.28
CA ASP A 81 17.99 14.41 14.60
C ASP A 81 17.33 15.35 15.64
N PRO A 82 17.62 16.66 15.63
CA PRO A 82 17.13 17.60 16.64
C PRO A 82 15.60 17.69 16.71
N LEU A 83 14.93 17.76 15.56
CA LEU A 83 13.48 17.87 15.49
C LEU A 83 12.81 16.56 15.91
N LEU A 84 13.39 15.42 15.53
CA LEU A 84 12.91 14.12 15.93
C LEU A 84 13.00 13.94 17.45
N HIS A 85 14.15 14.30 18.05
CA HIS A 85 14.33 14.27 19.49
C HIS A 85 13.32 15.18 20.19
N TYR A 86 13.20 16.42 19.73
CA TYR A 86 12.26 17.39 20.30
C TYR A 86 10.84 16.84 20.31
N ARG A 87 10.36 16.34 19.16
CA ARG A 87 9.00 15.81 18.97
C ARG A 87 8.71 14.59 19.86
N GLN A 88 9.69 13.72 20.06
CA GLN A 88 9.51 12.48 20.83
C GLN A 88 9.67 12.69 22.34
N PHE A 89 10.63 13.52 22.74
CA PHE A 89 11.06 13.65 24.14
C PHE A 89 11.15 15.12 24.58
N GLY A 90 11.80 15.97 23.79
CA GLY A 90 12.24 17.29 24.22
C GLY A 90 11.15 18.19 24.79
N TRP A 91 9.98 18.28 24.14
CA TRP A 91 8.91 19.14 24.65
C TRP A 91 8.31 18.65 25.98
N ARG A 92 8.31 17.33 26.23
CA ARG A 92 7.85 16.72 27.49
C ARG A 92 8.86 16.89 28.60
N GLU A 93 10.14 16.95 28.23
CA GLU A 93 11.24 17.29 29.13
C GLU A 93 11.35 18.80 29.39
N GLY A 94 10.50 19.62 28.75
CA GLY A 94 10.50 21.07 28.89
C GLY A 94 11.71 21.75 28.24
N ARG A 95 12.31 21.12 27.22
CA ARG A 95 13.41 21.69 26.43
C ARG A 95 12.85 22.60 25.36
N ASN A 96 13.22 23.87 25.38
CA ASN A 96 12.78 24.85 24.39
C ASN A 96 13.31 24.50 22.97
N PRO A 97 12.54 24.77 21.89
CA PRO A 97 12.94 24.50 20.50
C PRO A 97 13.80 25.61 19.88
N CYS A 98 13.74 26.83 20.40
CA CYS A 98 14.56 27.97 20.02
C CYS A 98 14.67 28.94 21.21
N PRO A 99 15.55 29.96 21.16
CA PRO A 99 15.66 30.98 22.21
C PRO A 99 14.37 31.76 22.46
N ASP A 100 13.57 31.96 21.41
CA ASP A 100 12.39 32.83 21.42
C ASP A 100 11.09 32.12 21.80
N PHE A 101 11.14 30.81 22.09
CA PHE A 101 9.98 30.02 22.48
C PHE A 101 10.19 29.31 23.82
N ASP A 102 9.59 29.85 24.89
CA ASP A 102 9.61 29.22 26.22
C ASP A 102 8.37 28.34 26.41
N ILE A 103 8.59 27.02 26.45
CA ILE A 103 7.54 26.02 26.61
C ILE A 103 6.82 26.16 27.95
N LYS A 104 7.55 26.44 29.03
CA LYS A 104 6.97 26.52 30.38
C LYS A 104 6.10 27.75 30.49
N ALA A 105 6.57 28.89 29.98
CA ALA A 105 5.79 30.10 29.91
C ALA A 105 4.53 29.91 29.04
N TYR A 106 4.67 29.26 27.88
CA TYR A 106 3.55 28.99 26.98
C TYR A 106 2.49 28.10 27.64
N LEU A 107 2.88 27.00 28.27
CA LEU A 107 1.97 26.09 28.97
C LEU A 107 1.31 26.72 30.20
N ALA A 108 2.01 27.63 30.90
CA ALA A 108 1.42 28.38 32.01
C ALA A 108 0.35 29.37 31.53
N GLN A 109 0.53 29.96 30.35
CA GLN A 109 -0.42 30.89 29.73
C GLN A 109 -1.59 30.18 29.01
N ASN A 110 -1.42 28.90 28.66
CA ASN A 110 -2.42 28.10 27.94
C ASN A 110 -2.76 26.79 28.71
N PRO A 111 -3.48 26.87 29.85
CA PRO A 111 -3.71 25.72 30.74
C PRO A 111 -4.48 24.56 30.08
N GLU A 112 -5.28 24.83 29.06
CA GLU A 112 -5.99 23.84 28.25
C GLU A 112 -5.05 23.00 27.38
N VAL A 113 -3.97 23.60 26.86
CA VAL A 113 -2.91 22.88 26.14
C VAL A 113 -2.17 21.97 27.12
N ALA A 114 -1.86 22.49 28.31
CA ALA A 114 -1.23 21.70 29.38
C ALA A 114 -2.08 20.50 29.81
N LYS A 115 -3.41 20.67 29.92
CA LYS A 115 -4.34 19.59 30.30
C LYS A 115 -4.58 18.57 29.19
N SER A 116 -4.58 19.00 27.93
CA SER A 116 -4.84 18.13 26.78
C SER A 116 -3.62 17.34 26.33
N GLY A 117 -2.41 17.71 26.79
CA GLY A 117 -1.16 17.05 26.41
C GLY A 117 -0.79 17.24 24.94
N ILE A 118 -1.32 18.30 24.31
CA ILE A 118 -0.96 18.72 22.95
C ILE A 118 0.45 19.31 22.98
N GLU A 119 1.23 19.07 21.93
CA GLU A 119 2.59 19.57 21.83
C GLU A 119 2.58 21.12 21.69
N PRO A 120 3.29 21.86 22.56
CA PRO A 120 3.19 23.33 22.66
C PRO A 120 3.55 24.10 21.40
N LEU A 121 4.65 23.74 20.73
CA LEU A 121 5.11 24.44 19.54
C LEU A 121 4.15 24.18 18.36
N ALA A 122 3.65 22.96 18.22
CA ALA A 122 2.62 22.62 17.25
C ALA A 122 1.35 23.42 17.45
N HIS A 123 0.86 23.51 18.69
CA HIS A 123 -0.31 24.31 19.03
C HIS A 123 -0.07 25.79 18.69
N PHE A 124 1.09 26.34 19.04
CA PHE A 124 1.47 27.70 18.73
C PHE A 124 1.50 27.98 17.21
N LEU A 125 2.16 27.12 16.43
CA LEU A 125 2.27 27.23 14.97
C LEU A 125 0.91 27.12 14.25
N GLU A 126 -0.03 26.33 14.78
CA GLU A 126 -1.39 26.21 14.23
C GLU A 126 -2.27 27.44 14.50
N HIS A 127 -2.04 28.15 15.61
CA HIS A 127 -2.91 29.25 16.06
C HIS A 127 -2.35 30.66 15.79
N LEU A 128 -1.05 30.80 15.51
CA LEU A 128 -0.42 32.07 15.12
C LEU A 128 -0.90 32.64 13.77
N GLY A 129 -1.74 31.92 13.03
CA GLY A 129 -2.32 32.37 11.76
C GLY A 129 -3.64 33.15 11.87
N GLN A 130 -4.23 33.27 13.07
CA GLN A 130 -5.42 34.11 13.28
C GLN A 130 -5.31 34.89 14.60
N PRO A 131 -5.75 36.16 14.65
CA PRO A 131 -5.95 36.85 15.92
C PRO A 131 -6.98 36.07 16.73
N THR A 132 -6.63 35.75 17.98
CA THR A 132 -7.55 35.10 18.92
C THR A 132 -8.64 36.10 19.32
N ASP A 133 -9.79 36.03 18.67
CA ASP A 133 -11.02 36.52 19.28
C ASP A 133 -11.74 35.37 19.99
N SER A 134 -11.86 35.57 21.29
CA SER A 134 -12.60 34.77 22.24
C SER A 134 -14.10 34.69 21.92
N THR A 135 -14.71 33.56 22.33
CA THR A 135 -16.14 33.30 22.57
C THR A 135 -17.03 32.90 21.38
N SER A 136 -17.49 31.63 21.38
CA SER A 136 -18.87 31.19 21.06
C SER A 136 -18.89 29.66 20.89
N SER A 137 -19.17 28.90 21.95
CA SER A 137 -20.49 28.36 22.31
C SER A 137 -20.76 26.96 21.75
N LEU A 138 -20.86 26.03 22.70
CA LEU A 138 -21.41 24.69 22.60
C LEU A 138 -22.89 24.71 22.18
N LYS A 139 -23.34 23.55 21.64
CA LYS A 139 -24.71 23.07 21.27
C LYS A 139 -24.84 22.95 19.73
N ASP A 140 -25.20 21.81 19.12
CA ASP A 140 -26.14 20.76 19.51
C ASP A 140 -25.75 19.36 19.04
N ALA A 141 -26.25 18.37 19.78
CA ALA A 141 -26.30 16.96 19.41
C ALA A 141 -27.44 16.71 18.41
N HIS A 142 -27.19 15.92 17.34
CA HIS A 142 -28.23 15.14 16.67
C HIS A 142 -27.64 13.86 16.03
N GLN A 143 -28.40 12.78 16.13
CA GLN A 143 -28.06 11.37 15.92
C GLN A 143 -27.64 11.02 14.47
N PRO A 144 -26.87 9.92 14.28
CA PRO A 144 -26.58 9.36 12.96
C PRO A 144 -27.77 8.54 12.41
N PRO A 145 -28.01 8.49 11.09
CA PRO A 145 -29.03 7.63 10.51
C PRO A 145 -28.60 6.16 10.48
N LEU A 146 -29.62 5.32 10.60
CA LEU A 146 -29.62 3.87 10.72
C LEU A 146 -28.81 3.15 9.64
N GLN A 147 -27.92 2.25 10.08
CA GLN A 147 -27.27 1.27 9.21
C GLN A 147 -28.30 0.20 8.79
N PRO A 148 -28.36 -0.21 7.52
CA PRO A 148 -29.12 -1.39 7.14
C PRO A 148 -28.41 -2.63 7.71
N GLN A 149 -29.07 -3.31 8.66
CA GLN A 149 -28.64 -4.61 9.15
C GLN A 149 -28.65 -5.62 8.00
N ARG A 150 -27.47 -6.02 7.52
CA ARG A 150 -27.31 -7.17 6.63
C ARG A 150 -26.97 -8.41 7.45
N ARG A 151 -27.72 -9.47 7.15
CA ARG A 151 -27.69 -10.79 7.78
C ARG A 151 -26.28 -11.38 7.74
N GLN A 152 -25.88 -11.99 8.86
CA GLN A 152 -24.67 -12.81 8.92
C GLN A 152 -24.70 -13.90 7.83
N PRO A 153 -23.59 -14.18 7.14
CA PRO A 153 -23.52 -15.31 6.23
C PRO A 153 -23.71 -16.59 7.06
N ARG A 154 -24.77 -17.34 6.74
CA ARG A 154 -25.01 -18.67 7.31
C ARG A 154 -23.81 -19.56 6.99
N LYS A 155 -23.29 -20.26 8.00
CA LYS A 155 -22.37 -21.39 7.83
C LYS A 155 -23.02 -22.40 6.87
N HIS A 156 -22.64 -22.36 5.59
CA HIS A 156 -22.95 -23.43 4.66
C HIS A 156 -21.89 -24.52 4.86
N VAL A 157 -22.15 -25.39 5.83
CA VAL A 157 -21.63 -26.75 5.74
C VAL A 157 -22.56 -27.46 4.75
N VAL A 158 -22.17 -27.48 3.48
CA VAL A 158 -22.81 -28.37 2.51
C VAL A 158 -22.24 -29.77 2.75
N MET A 159 -22.93 -30.54 3.60
CA MET A 159 -22.86 -32.00 3.55
C MET A 159 -23.55 -32.44 2.26
N GLY A 160 -22.80 -32.45 1.16
CA GLY A 160 -23.27 -32.98 -0.12
C GLY A 160 -23.38 -34.49 -0.06
N ARG A 161 -24.62 -35.00 -0.03
CA ARG A 161 -24.91 -36.38 -0.47
C ARG A 161 -24.70 -36.44 -1.99
N GLY A 162 -23.71 -37.22 -2.43
CA GLY A 162 -23.44 -37.48 -3.84
C GLY A 162 -21.98 -37.19 -4.18
N GLY A 163 -21.15 -38.23 -4.22
CA GLY A 163 -19.71 -38.14 -4.48
C GLY A 163 -19.37 -37.67 -5.89
N GLN A 164 -19.28 -36.36 -6.09
CA GLN A 164 -18.41 -35.75 -7.08
C GLN A 164 -17.25 -35.08 -6.34
N ALA A 165 -16.01 -35.42 -6.70
CA ALA A 165 -14.82 -34.81 -6.13
C ALA A 165 -14.90 -33.28 -6.30
N GLN A 166 -14.94 -32.55 -5.19
CA GLN A 166 -14.98 -31.10 -5.17
C GLN A 166 -13.59 -30.60 -5.59
N PHE A 167 -13.44 -30.24 -6.87
CA PHE A 167 -12.18 -29.73 -7.40
C PHE A 167 -11.74 -28.48 -6.61
N ALA A 168 -10.46 -28.44 -6.21
CA ALA A 168 -9.90 -27.26 -5.56
C ALA A 168 -10.09 -26.03 -6.47
N SER A 169 -10.66 -24.95 -5.95
CA SER A 169 -10.82 -23.69 -6.70
C SER A 169 -9.56 -22.84 -6.62
N PRO A 170 -9.21 -22.09 -7.68
CA PRO A 170 -7.95 -21.35 -7.72
C PRO A 170 -7.89 -20.25 -6.67
N LEU A 171 -6.69 -20.05 -6.12
CA LEU A 171 -6.31 -18.79 -5.48
C LEU A 171 -5.71 -17.84 -6.53
N ILE A 172 -6.40 -16.74 -6.80
CA ILE A 172 -5.92 -15.67 -7.69
C ILE A 172 -5.03 -14.72 -6.90
N ILE A 173 -3.78 -14.57 -7.31
CA ILE A 173 -2.85 -13.57 -6.77
C ILE A 173 -2.87 -12.36 -7.71
N GLY A 174 -3.67 -11.36 -7.33
CA GLY A 174 -3.87 -10.13 -8.09
C GLY A 174 -3.05 -8.96 -7.55
N GLY A 175 -2.85 -7.95 -8.38
CA GLY A 175 -2.13 -6.73 -8.03
C GLY A 175 -1.45 -6.13 -9.24
N PHE A 176 -1.31 -4.80 -9.27
CA PHE A 176 -0.61 -4.12 -10.37
C PHE A 176 0.84 -4.60 -10.50
N HIS A 177 1.45 -4.39 -11.67
CA HIS A 177 2.88 -4.68 -11.86
C HIS A 177 3.71 -4.01 -10.76
N ARG A 178 4.68 -4.74 -10.19
CA ARG A 178 5.59 -4.24 -9.13
C ARG A 178 4.92 -3.94 -7.77
N SER A 179 3.69 -4.41 -7.56
CA SER A 179 3.00 -4.28 -6.26
C SER A 179 3.48 -5.23 -5.16
N GLY A 180 4.22 -6.29 -5.52
CA GLY A 180 4.64 -7.35 -4.60
C GLY A 180 3.94 -8.70 -4.82
N THR A 181 3.16 -8.82 -5.89
CA THR A 181 2.56 -10.10 -6.31
C THR A 181 3.59 -11.22 -6.52
N SER A 182 4.78 -10.92 -7.04
CA SER A 182 5.84 -11.92 -7.20
C SER A 182 6.40 -12.42 -5.85
N LEU A 183 6.57 -11.54 -4.87
CA LEU A 183 6.97 -11.93 -3.51
C LEU A 183 5.90 -12.84 -2.89
N THR A 184 4.64 -12.42 -3.01
CA THR A 184 3.49 -13.18 -2.52
C THR A 184 3.40 -14.56 -3.16
N ALA A 185 3.61 -14.63 -4.47
CA ALA A 185 3.63 -15.88 -5.22
C ALA A 185 4.77 -16.80 -4.76
N ASN A 186 5.99 -16.29 -4.59
CA ASN A 186 7.12 -17.05 -4.06
C ASN A 186 6.80 -17.63 -2.67
N LEU A 187 6.31 -16.79 -1.77
CA LEU A 187 5.95 -17.16 -0.40
C LEU A 187 4.89 -18.27 -0.36
N LEU A 188 3.82 -18.12 -1.16
CA LEU A 188 2.75 -19.13 -1.23
C LEU A 188 3.19 -20.41 -1.95
N HIS A 189 4.03 -20.29 -2.97
CA HIS A 189 4.59 -21.44 -3.67
C HIS A 189 5.43 -22.31 -2.72
N ASN A 190 6.32 -21.68 -1.95
CA ASN A 190 7.12 -22.37 -0.94
C ASN A 190 6.24 -22.95 0.19
N ALA A 191 5.09 -22.35 0.46
CA ALA A 191 4.08 -22.91 1.37
C ALA A 191 3.29 -24.09 0.77
N GLY A 192 3.46 -24.43 -0.50
CA GLY A 192 2.82 -25.58 -1.15
C GLY A 192 1.71 -25.22 -2.14
N LEU A 193 1.54 -23.95 -2.50
CA LEU A 193 0.62 -23.54 -3.55
C LEU A 193 1.21 -23.84 -4.93
N HIS A 194 0.55 -24.69 -5.71
CA HIS A 194 0.94 -24.93 -7.10
C HIS A 194 0.53 -23.74 -7.98
N LEU A 195 1.50 -23.02 -8.57
CA LEU A 195 1.25 -21.81 -9.37
C LEU A 195 1.31 -22.03 -10.89
N GLY A 196 1.71 -23.22 -11.33
CA GLY A 196 1.88 -23.52 -12.74
C GLY A 196 2.87 -24.65 -12.97
N ASP A 197 2.79 -25.26 -14.15
CA ASP A 197 3.71 -26.34 -14.55
C ASP A 197 4.92 -25.78 -15.32
N ASN A 198 4.78 -24.60 -15.94
CA ASN A 198 5.81 -23.94 -16.73
C ASN A 198 5.95 -22.46 -16.31
N LEU A 199 6.72 -22.22 -15.26
CA LEU A 199 6.86 -20.88 -14.66
C LEU A 199 7.92 -20.05 -15.39
N LEU A 200 7.61 -18.76 -15.61
CA LEU A 200 8.58 -17.80 -16.16
C LEU A 200 9.82 -17.72 -15.24
N GLY A 201 10.97 -18.12 -15.80
CA GLY A 201 12.23 -18.35 -15.10
C GLY A 201 12.80 -17.14 -14.36
N ALA A 202 13.79 -17.42 -13.50
CA ALA A 202 14.57 -16.41 -12.79
C ALA A 202 15.33 -15.51 -13.79
N HIS A 203 15.26 -14.20 -13.59
CA HIS A 203 16.11 -13.22 -14.26
C HIS A 203 16.93 -12.49 -13.19
N GLU A 204 18.07 -11.87 -13.54
CA GLU A 204 18.94 -11.17 -12.58
C GLU A 204 18.22 -10.12 -11.71
N SER A 205 17.11 -9.54 -12.18
CA SER A 205 16.29 -8.58 -11.40
C SER A 205 15.30 -9.22 -10.41
N ASN A 206 15.18 -10.55 -10.42
CA ASN A 206 14.36 -11.36 -9.55
C ASN A 206 14.91 -12.81 -9.50
N PRO A 207 15.89 -13.08 -8.63
CA PRO A 207 16.61 -14.35 -8.58
C PRO A 207 15.72 -15.59 -8.33
N PHE A 208 14.47 -15.38 -7.90
CA PHE A 208 13.50 -16.46 -7.64
C PHE A 208 12.46 -16.66 -8.76
N GLY A 209 12.48 -15.88 -9.84
CA GLY A 209 11.49 -15.98 -10.93
C GLY A 209 10.15 -15.30 -10.64
N HIS A 210 9.35 -15.06 -11.68
CA HIS A 210 8.11 -14.26 -11.56
C HIS A 210 6.89 -15.04 -11.11
N TYR A 211 6.99 -16.38 -11.05
CA TYR A 211 5.93 -17.31 -10.68
C TYR A 211 4.64 -17.12 -11.50
N GLU A 212 4.79 -16.63 -12.73
CA GLU A 212 3.72 -16.53 -13.73
C GLU A 212 3.79 -17.78 -14.60
N ASP A 213 2.70 -18.54 -14.72
CA ASP A 213 2.60 -19.67 -15.66
C ASP A 213 2.58 -19.11 -17.10
N LEU A 214 3.52 -19.57 -17.94
CA LEU A 214 3.66 -19.11 -19.32
C LEU A 214 2.36 -19.30 -20.12
N GLU A 215 1.61 -20.37 -19.88
CA GLU A 215 0.34 -20.61 -20.58
C GLU A 215 -0.69 -19.51 -20.24
N VAL A 216 -0.70 -19.03 -18.99
CA VAL A 216 -1.57 -17.94 -18.53
C VAL A 216 -1.13 -16.59 -19.10
N ILE A 217 0.18 -16.35 -19.21
CA ILE A 217 0.72 -15.15 -19.86
C ILE A 217 0.28 -15.10 -21.32
N GLU A 218 0.43 -16.20 -22.06
CA GLU A 218 0.03 -16.31 -23.46
C GLU A 218 -1.47 -16.09 -23.63
N PHE A 219 -2.29 -16.68 -22.75
CA PHE A 219 -3.73 -16.45 -22.71
C PHE A 219 -4.08 -14.97 -22.51
N HIS A 220 -3.54 -14.30 -21.49
CA HIS A 220 -3.83 -12.88 -21.25
C HIS A 220 -3.31 -11.98 -22.37
N ASN A 221 -2.13 -12.27 -22.93
CA ASN A 221 -1.58 -11.51 -24.06
C ASN A 221 -2.48 -11.63 -25.30
N ARG A 222 -3.01 -12.82 -25.58
CA ARG A 222 -3.98 -13.03 -26.66
C ARG A 222 -5.27 -12.23 -26.43
N LEU A 223 -5.82 -12.22 -25.21
CA LEU A 223 -7.01 -11.41 -24.90
C LEU A 223 -6.75 -9.90 -25.03
N LEU A 224 -5.56 -9.43 -24.65
CA LEU A 224 -5.14 -8.04 -24.85
C LEU A 224 -5.00 -7.71 -26.34
N ALA A 225 -4.39 -8.60 -27.11
CA ALA A 225 -4.24 -8.42 -28.56
C ALA A 225 -5.59 -8.37 -29.27
N ASN A 226 -6.55 -9.20 -28.87
CA ASN A 226 -7.94 -9.16 -29.37
C ASN A 226 -8.62 -7.80 -29.09
N ALA A 227 -8.22 -7.12 -28.01
CA ALA A 227 -8.67 -5.77 -27.67
C ALA A 227 -7.82 -4.66 -28.32
N GLY A 228 -6.89 -5.00 -29.22
CA GLY A 228 -6.01 -4.04 -29.91
C GLY A 228 -4.99 -3.39 -28.98
N THR A 229 -4.62 -4.06 -27.89
CA THR A 229 -3.71 -3.52 -26.87
C THR A 229 -2.73 -4.59 -26.38
N ASP A 230 -1.90 -4.24 -25.41
CA ASP A 230 -0.93 -5.14 -24.80
C ASP A 230 -0.89 -4.90 -23.27
N TRP A 231 0.12 -5.45 -22.60
CA TRP A 231 0.27 -5.32 -21.16
C TRP A 231 0.47 -3.86 -20.69
N GLN A 232 0.88 -2.94 -21.58
CA GLN A 232 0.99 -1.50 -21.33
C GLN A 232 -0.33 -0.75 -21.54
N THR A 233 -1.46 -1.46 -21.60
CA THR A 233 -2.78 -0.85 -21.77
C THR A 233 -3.06 0.25 -20.73
N SER A 234 -3.43 1.42 -21.25
CA SER A 234 -3.71 2.65 -20.51
C SER A 234 -5.17 3.11 -20.67
N LYS A 235 -6.02 2.26 -21.24
CA LYS A 235 -7.42 2.53 -21.52
C LYS A 235 -8.28 1.37 -21.03
N ILE A 236 -9.45 1.70 -20.48
CA ILE A 236 -10.45 0.69 -20.13
C ILE A 236 -11.01 0.08 -21.42
N PHE A 237 -11.07 -1.25 -21.45
CA PHE A 237 -11.68 -2.01 -22.52
C PHE A 237 -12.58 -3.11 -21.94
N LEU A 238 -13.45 -3.64 -22.79
CA LEU A 238 -14.24 -4.84 -22.54
C LEU A 238 -13.51 -6.03 -23.19
N PRO A 239 -13.10 -7.05 -22.41
CA PRO A 239 -12.46 -8.23 -22.97
C PRO A 239 -13.38 -8.94 -23.98
N SER A 240 -12.84 -9.24 -25.16
CA SER A 240 -13.47 -10.14 -26.13
C SER A 240 -12.86 -11.52 -25.97
N VAL A 241 -13.65 -12.49 -25.53
CA VAL A 241 -13.20 -13.86 -25.23
C VAL A 241 -13.87 -14.82 -26.21
N ALA A 242 -13.08 -15.43 -27.09
CA ALA A 242 -13.59 -16.38 -28.07
C ALA A 242 -13.96 -17.73 -27.41
N THR A 243 -14.77 -18.55 -28.09
CA THR A 243 -15.12 -19.90 -27.61
C THR A 243 -13.88 -20.75 -27.30
N ALA A 244 -12.83 -20.66 -28.13
CA ALA A 244 -11.58 -21.36 -27.89
C ALA A 244 -10.85 -20.89 -26.62
N ASP A 245 -10.97 -19.60 -26.28
CA ASP A 245 -10.38 -19.03 -25.07
C ASP A 245 -11.13 -19.50 -23.81
N TRP A 246 -12.46 -19.58 -23.88
CA TRP A 246 -13.28 -20.15 -22.81
C TRP A 246 -12.98 -21.63 -22.57
N ASN A 247 -12.86 -22.41 -23.64
CA ASN A 247 -12.51 -23.83 -23.55
C ASN A 247 -11.12 -24.02 -22.95
N TRP A 248 -10.14 -23.24 -23.41
CA TRP A 248 -8.79 -23.27 -22.87
C TRP A 248 -8.76 -22.96 -21.37
N LEU A 249 -9.51 -21.94 -20.92
CA LEU A 249 -9.54 -21.56 -19.49
C LEU A 249 -10.15 -22.67 -18.62
N ALA A 250 -11.20 -23.33 -19.12
CA ALA A 250 -11.81 -24.47 -18.44
C ALA A 250 -10.85 -25.68 -18.37
N GLU A 251 -10.20 -26.03 -19.50
CA GLU A 251 -9.22 -27.11 -19.58
C GLU A 251 -8.00 -26.86 -18.69
N TYR A 252 -7.50 -25.62 -18.66
CA TYR A 252 -6.44 -25.19 -17.75
C TYR A 252 -6.85 -25.47 -16.31
N GLY A 253 -8.05 -25.03 -15.90
CA GLY A 253 -8.61 -25.31 -14.57
C GLY A 253 -8.70 -26.78 -14.23
N MET A 254 -9.21 -27.61 -15.16
CA MET A 254 -9.31 -29.06 -14.98
C MET A 254 -7.95 -29.73 -14.79
N ARG A 255 -6.90 -29.26 -15.50
CA ARG A 255 -5.54 -29.78 -15.30
C ARG A 255 -4.99 -29.39 -13.93
N LYS A 256 -5.19 -28.15 -13.49
CA LYS A 256 -4.63 -27.65 -12.22
C LYS A 256 -5.41 -28.13 -10.99
N SER A 257 -6.69 -28.45 -11.13
CA SER A 257 -7.51 -28.95 -10.02
C SER A 257 -7.09 -30.32 -9.47
N ARG A 258 -6.17 -31.02 -10.14
CA ARG A 258 -5.49 -32.22 -9.60
C ARG A 258 -4.60 -31.92 -8.39
N TYR A 259 -4.17 -30.67 -8.24
CA TYR A 259 -3.36 -30.23 -7.12
C TYR A 259 -4.25 -29.79 -5.95
N PRO A 260 -3.95 -30.21 -4.71
CA PRO A 260 -4.79 -29.93 -3.54
C PRO A 260 -4.85 -28.43 -3.19
N ALA A 261 -3.80 -27.68 -3.52
CA ALA A 261 -3.77 -26.23 -3.48
C ALA A 261 -3.16 -25.72 -4.78
N TRP A 262 -3.91 -24.95 -5.57
CA TRP A 262 -3.38 -24.29 -6.75
C TRP A 262 -3.86 -22.86 -6.86
N GLY A 263 -3.08 -22.05 -7.55
CA GLY A 263 -3.35 -20.65 -7.76
C GLY A 263 -2.77 -20.15 -9.07
N VAL A 264 -3.06 -18.89 -9.36
CA VAL A 264 -2.60 -18.23 -10.58
C VAL A 264 -2.12 -16.85 -10.19
N LYS A 265 -0.93 -16.49 -10.68
CA LYS A 265 -0.39 -15.14 -10.57
C LYS A 265 -0.08 -14.63 -11.97
N ASP A 266 -0.65 -13.47 -12.29
CA ASP A 266 -0.31 -12.65 -13.44
C ASP A 266 -0.87 -11.25 -13.16
N PRO A 267 -0.08 -10.16 -13.15
CA PRO A 267 -0.63 -8.82 -12.93
C PRO A 267 -1.79 -8.46 -13.87
N ARG A 268 -1.79 -8.98 -15.11
CA ARG A 268 -2.82 -8.79 -16.14
C ARG A 268 -4.16 -9.40 -15.76
N ILE A 269 -4.18 -10.37 -14.83
CA ILE A 269 -5.42 -10.98 -14.35
C ILE A 269 -6.40 -9.95 -13.77
N CYS A 270 -5.90 -8.80 -13.27
CA CYS A 270 -6.71 -7.69 -12.79
C CYS A 270 -7.68 -7.14 -13.86
N LEU A 271 -7.34 -7.31 -15.13
CA LEU A 271 -8.17 -6.89 -16.26
C LEU A 271 -9.25 -7.92 -16.63
N PHE A 272 -9.10 -9.16 -16.14
CA PHE A 272 -9.86 -10.33 -16.56
C PHE A 272 -10.55 -11.08 -15.40
N LEU A 273 -10.65 -10.48 -14.20
CA LEU A 273 -11.28 -11.12 -13.04
C LEU A 273 -12.72 -11.61 -13.31
N PRO A 274 -13.60 -10.88 -14.03
CA PRO A 274 -14.93 -11.38 -14.40
C PRO A 274 -14.89 -12.68 -15.21
N GLU A 275 -13.96 -12.78 -16.16
CA GLU A 275 -13.80 -13.94 -17.03
C GLU A 275 -13.34 -15.15 -16.23
N TRP A 276 -12.39 -14.96 -15.31
CA TRP A 276 -11.95 -16.00 -14.38
C TRP A 276 -13.07 -16.44 -13.44
N GLN A 277 -13.88 -15.51 -12.89
CA GLN A 277 -15.01 -15.85 -12.03
C GLN A 277 -16.07 -16.69 -12.76
N ARG A 278 -16.31 -16.39 -14.04
CA ARG A 278 -17.30 -17.10 -14.85
C ARG A 278 -16.99 -18.59 -14.98
N VAL A 279 -15.71 -18.94 -15.11
CA VAL A 279 -15.26 -20.34 -15.17
C VAL A 279 -15.06 -20.94 -13.77
N PHE A 280 -14.63 -20.12 -12.81
CA PHE A 280 -14.35 -20.54 -11.43
C PHE A 280 -15.19 -19.76 -10.41
N PRO A 281 -16.49 -20.07 -10.24
CA PRO A 281 -17.36 -19.35 -9.29
C PRO A 281 -16.86 -19.40 -7.84
N GLY A 282 -16.11 -20.44 -7.47
CA GLY A 282 -15.53 -20.65 -6.15
C GLY A 282 -14.12 -20.08 -5.95
N MET A 283 -13.57 -19.35 -6.93
CA MET A 283 -12.22 -18.80 -6.84
C MET A 283 -12.06 -17.86 -5.62
N SER A 284 -10.85 -17.84 -5.07
CA SER A 284 -10.49 -16.89 -4.01
C SER A 284 -9.50 -15.87 -4.55
N ILE A 285 -9.46 -14.67 -3.99
CA ILE A 285 -8.56 -13.60 -4.45
C ILE A 285 -7.71 -13.08 -3.30
N LEU A 286 -6.39 -13.13 -3.47
CA LEU A 286 -5.44 -12.36 -2.69
C LEU A 286 -4.93 -11.21 -3.55
N TYR A 287 -5.38 -10.00 -3.26
CA TYR A 287 -4.97 -8.80 -4.00
C TYR A 287 -3.90 -8.02 -3.23
N VAL A 288 -2.76 -7.75 -3.86
CA VAL A 288 -1.65 -6.98 -3.29
C VAL A 288 -1.73 -5.54 -3.76
N PHE A 289 -2.09 -4.65 -2.84
CA PHE A 289 -2.09 -3.22 -3.04
C PHE A 289 -0.71 -2.61 -2.71
N ARG A 290 -0.23 -1.77 -3.61
CA ARG A 290 0.95 -0.91 -3.40
C ARG A 290 0.70 0.43 -4.09
N PRO A 291 1.05 1.57 -3.47
CA PRO A 291 0.80 2.89 -4.05
C PRO A 291 1.35 3.06 -5.47
N CYS A 292 0.66 3.87 -6.28
CA CYS A 292 0.92 4.15 -7.68
C CYS A 292 2.37 4.53 -7.91
N VAL A 293 2.83 5.57 -7.23
CA VAL A 293 4.16 6.14 -7.47
C VAL A 293 5.27 5.13 -7.17
N GLN A 294 5.10 4.29 -6.15
CA GLN A 294 6.06 3.22 -5.85
C GLN A 294 6.08 2.15 -6.94
N CYS A 295 4.91 1.76 -7.45
CA CYS A 295 4.82 0.80 -8.55
C CYS A 295 5.43 1.36 -9.84
N VAL A 296 5.06 2.59 -10.20
CA VAL A 296 5.56 3.32 -11.38
C VAL A 296 7.06 3.46 -11.33
N HIS A 297 7.61 3.91 -10.19
CA HIS A 297 9.05 4.02 -10.00
C HIS A 297 9.77 2.68 -10.15
N SER A 298 9.26 1.63 -9.49
CA SER A 298 9.84 0.29 -9.61
C SER A 298 9.75 -0.25 -11.04
N LEU A 299 8.69 0.09 -11.77
CA LEU A 299 8.48 -0.32 -13.16
C LEU A 299 9.46 0.38 -14.09
N LYS A 300 9.61 1.70 -13.98
CA LYS A 300 10.56 2.49 -14.78
C LYS A 300 12.01 2.14 -14.46
N LYS A 301 12.37 1.93 -13.19
CA LYS A 301 13.69 1.45 -12.79
C LYS A 301 14.04 0.11 -13.47
N ARG A 302 13.08 -0.82 -13.52
CA ARG A 302 13.23 -2.11 -14.22
C ARG A 302 13.36 -1.92 -15.73
N ALA A 303 12.48 -1.12 -16.34
CA ALA A 303 12.52 -0.85 -17.77
C ALA A 303 13.86 -0.22 -18.19
N ALA A 304 14.41 0.69 -17.36
CA ALA A 304 15.71 1.32 -17.60
C ALA A 304 16.85 0.31 -17.54
N ALA A 305 16.78 -0.66 -16.63
CA ALA A 305 17.76 -1.75 -16.55
C ALA A 305 17.73 -2.62 -17.82
N HIS A 306 16.55 -2.96 -18.34
CA HIS A 306 16.41 -3.69 -19.61
C HIS A 306 16.94 -2.89 -20.80
N LEU A 307 16.63 -1.60 -20.88
CA LEU A 307 17.17 -0.72 -21.93
C LEU A 307 18.70 -0.63 -21.91
N ARG A 308 19.32 -0.55 -20.72
CA ARG A 308 20.79 -0.57 -20.59
C ARG A 308 21.42 -1.87 -21.12
N ARG A 309 20.68 -2.97 -21.10
CA ARG A 309 21.11 -4.28 -21.63
C ARG A 309 20.64 -4.54 -23.07
N ASN A 310 20.04 -3.55 -23.72
CA ASN A 310 19.45 -3.67 -25.05
C ASN A 310 18.35 -4.76 -25.16
N GLU A 311 17.64 -5.02 -24.06
CA GLU A 311 16.57 -6.01 -23.96
C GLU A 311 15.19 -5.37 -24.08
N ALA A 312 14.28 -6.01 -24.84
CA ALA A 312 12.87 -5.59 -24.96
C ALA A 312 12.71 -4.08 -25.21
N VAL A 313 13.57 -3.51 -26.06
CA VAL A 313 13.72 -2.06 -26.25
C VAL A 313 12.40 -1.42 -26.68
N GLY A 314 11.68 -2.06 -27.60
CA GLY A 314 10.45 -1.51 -28.19
C GLY A 314 9.35 -1.18 -27.18
N SER A 315 9.10 -2.06 -26.21
CA SER A 315 8.08 -1.84 -25.17
C SER A 315 8.61 -0.98 -24.03
N ASN A 316 9.86 -1.19 -23.59
CA ASN A 316 10.42 -0.44 -22.46
C ASN A 316 10.63 1.05 -22.77
N ILE A 317 11.02 1.41 -24.01
CA ILE A 317 11.24 2.81 -24.40
C ILE A 317 9.96 3.66 -24.31
N GLN A 318 8.78 3.04 -24.36
CA GLN A 318 7.49 3.75 -24.31
C GLN A 318 7.32 4.57 -23.03
N PHE A 319 7.87 4.11 -21.89
CA PHE A 319 7.81 4.84 -20.63
C PHE A 319 8.53 6.20 -20.64
N TRP A 320 9.41 6.44 -21.62
CA TRP A 320 10.06 7.73 -21.84
C TRP A 320 9.46 8.51 -23.01
N LYS A 321 8.81 7.83 -23.97
CA LYS A 321 8.06 8.49 -25.05
C LYS A 321 6.72 9.05 -24.57
N GLN A 322 6.12 8.40 -23.59
CA GLN A 322 4.82 8.74 -23.01
C GLN A 322 4.99 8.87 -21.49
N PRO A 323 5.24 10.09 -20.98
CA PRO A 323 5.67 10.28 -19.60
C PRO A 323 4.72 9.71 -18.54
N ASP A 324 3.41 9.83 -18.76
CA ASP A 324 2.37 9.35 -17.84
C ASP A 324 1.86 7.93 -18.17
N LEU A 325 2.49 7.20 -19.09
CA LEU A 325 2.02 5.86 -19.50
C LEU A 325 1.91 4.90 -18.31
N ALA A 326 2.94 4.83 -17.46
CA ALA A 326 2.95 3.95 -16.31
C ALA A 326 1.86 4.29 -15.28
N VAL A 327 1.55 5.59 -15.12
CA VAL A 327 0.47 6.07 -14.26
C VAL A 327 -0.90 5.66 -14.82
N ASN A 328 -1.11 5.88 -16.12
CA ASN A 328 -2.36 5.49 -16.78
C ASN A 328 -2.56 3.98 -16.79
N MET A 329 -1.49 3.19 -16.95
CA MET A 329 -1.52 1.74 -16.76
C MET A 329 -1.97 1.39 -15.34
N TYR A 330 -1.35 1.98 -14.31
CA TYR A 330 -1.73 1.75 -12.92
C TYR A 330 -3.21 2.03 -12.70
N LEU A 331 -3.71 3.18 -13.15
CA LEU A 331 -5.10 3.57 -13.03
C LEU A 331 -6.03 2.60 -13.77
N THR A 332 -5.67 2.16 -14.97
CA THR A 332 -6.47 1.22 -15.76
C THR A 332 -6.62 -0.13 -15.05
N TYR A 333 -5.52 -0.74 -14.63
CA TYR A 333 -5.53 -2.02 -13.91
C TYR A 333 -6.26 -1.90 -12.57
N SER A 334 -5.99 -0.82 -11.84
CA SER A 334 -6.58 -0.56 -10.53
C SER A 334 -8.08 -0.33 -10.60
N LYS A 335 -8.55 0.48 -11.56
CA LYS A 335 -9.99 0.74 -11.77
C LYS A 335 -10.73 -0.56 -12.12
N LYS A 336 -10.17 -1.40 -13.00
CA LYS A 336 -10.74 -2.71 -13.36
C LYS A 336 -10.78 -3.66 -12.17
N ALA A 337 -9.68 -3.75 -11.40
CA ALA A 337 -9.65 -4.57 -10.20
C ALA A 337 -10.66 -4.09 -9.14
N LEU A 338 -10.75 -2.80 -8.87
CA LEU A 338 -11.69 -2.23 -7.90
C LEU A 338 -13.15 -2.46 -8.29
N GLN A 339 -13.48 -2.27 -9.58
CA GLN A 339 -14.84 -2.54 -10.08
C GLN A 339 -15.29 -3.95 -9.74
N PHE A 340 -14.38 -4.92 -9.85
CA PHE A 340 -14.63 -6.30 -9.47
C PHE A 340 -14.64 -6.50 -7.95
N LEU A 341 -13.55 -6.15 -7.27
CA LEU A 341 -13.33 -6.42 -5.83
C LEU A 341 -14.37 -5.79 -4.90
N GLU A 342 -14.92 -4.63 -5.26
CA GLU A 342 -15.95 -3.97 -4.45
C GLU A 342 -17.32 -4.66 -4.53
N THR A 343 -17.55 -5.47 -5.57
CA THR A 343 -18.81 -6.18 -5.81
C THR A 343 -18.69 -7.70 -5.65
N PHE A 344 -17.46 -8.21 -5.53
CA PHE A 344 -17.20 -9.63 -5.41
C PHE A 344 -17.62 -10.15 -4.04
N GLU A 345 -18.62 -11.04 -4.03
CA GLU A 345 -19.16 -11.67 -2.81
C GLU A 345 -18.39 -12.92 -2.37
N GLY A 346 -17.41 -13.36 -3.17
CA GLY A 346 -16.57 -14.52 -2.87
C GLY A 346 -15.46 -14.20 -1.85
N ARG A 347 -14.58 -15.18 -1.65
CA ARG A 347 -13.43 -15.05 -0.73
C ARG A 347 -12.40 -14.10 -1.31
N SER A 348 -12.25 -12.91 -0.74
CA SER A 348 -11.21 -11.96 -1.12
C SER A 348 -10.48 -11.41 0.10
N LEU A 349 -9.20 -11.12 -0.10
CA LEU A 349 -8.34 -10.44 0.85
C LEU A 349 -7.48 -9.45 0.09
N VAL A 350 -7.65 -8.16 0.39
CA VAL A 350 -6.85 -7.06 -0.13
C VAL A 350 -5.85 -6.66 0.94
N VAL A 351 -4.57 -6.82 0.64
CA VAL A 351 -3.47 -6.55 1.58
C VAL A 351 -2.54 -5.49 0.99
N SER A 352 -2.01 -4.62 1.84
CA SER A 352 -0.88 -3.78 1.42
C SER A 352 0.43 -4.58 1.39
N ILE A 353 1.41 -4.15 0.60
CA ILE A 353 2.74 -4.78 0.60
C ILE A 353 3.37 -4.82 2.00
N ASP A 354 3.15 -3.77 2.80
CA ASP A 354 3.57 -3.71 4.21
C ASP A 354 2.86 -4.74 5.10
N ASP A 355 1.65 -5.18 4.73
CA ASP A 355 0.95 -6.24 5.45
C ASP A 355 1.63 -7.58 5.26
N LEU A 356 2.09 -7.84 4.04
CA LEU A 356 2.84 -9.04 3.69
C LEU A 356 4.22 -9.05 4.37
N VAL A 357 5.01 -7.98 4.24
CA VAL A 357 6.38 -7.92 4.78
C VAL A 357 6.40 -8.03 6.30
N ARG A 358 5.45 -7.41 7.00
CA ARG A 358 5.34 -7.50 8.47
C ARG A 358 4.77 -8.84 8.97
N GLY A 359 4.61 -9.83 8.10
CA GLY A 359 4.23 -11.18 8.49
C GLY A 359 2.84 -11.29 9.13
N ARG A 360 1.91 -10.39 8.81
CA ARG A 360 0.51 -10.60 9.20
C ARG A 360 0.02 -11.88 8.54
N ASP A 361 -0.65 -12.75 9.30
CA ASP A 361 -0.91 -14.16 8.95
C ASP A 361 -1.91 -14.34 7.77
N VAL A 362 -1.57 -13.83 6.58
CA VAL A 362 -2.23 -14.16 5.31
C VAL A 362 -2.25 -15.67 5.14
N PHE A 363 -1.17 -16.36 5.53
CA PHE A 363 -1.09 -17.82 5.51
C PHE A 363 -2.14 -18.49 6.40
N ASP A 364 -2.37 -18.01 7.62
CA ASP A 364 -3.34 -18.63 8.52
C ASP A 364 -4.76 -18.36 8.02
N THR A 365 -5.06 -17.19 7.46
CA THR A 365 -6.36 -16.99 6.78
C THR A 365 -6.55 -17.93 5.59
N LEU A 366 -5.55 -18.05 4.71
CA LEU A 366 -5.64 -18.94 3.55
C LEU A 366 -5.79 -20.42 3.98
N ARG A 367 -5.09 -20.84 5.03
CA ARG A 367 -5.12 -22.20 5.55
C ARG A 367 -6.39 -22.48 6.35
N ASP A 368 -6.60 -21.73 7.41
CA ASP A 368 -7.60 -22.05 8.43
C ASP A 368 -8.99 -21.57 8.04
N SER A 369 -9.09 -20.44 7.33
CA SER A 369 -10.39 -19.89 6.91
C SER A 369 -10.79 -20.31 5.50
N TRP A 370 -9.82 -20.45 4.58
CA TRP A 370 -10.11 -20.77 3.18
C TRP A 370 -9.76 -22.21 2.78
N GLY A 371 -9.16 -22.99 3.67
CA GLY A 371 -8.95 -24.42 3.48
C GLY A 371 -7.85 -24.76 2.46
N TYR A 372 -6.95 -23.84 2.14
CA TYR A 372 -5.78 -24.16 1.31
C TYR A 372 -4.74 -24.88 2.18
N PRO A 373 -4.34 -26.13 1.89
CA PRO A 373 -3.38 -26.90 2.71
C PRO A 373 -1.94 -26.36 2.59
N LEU A 374 -1.71 -25.15 3.08
CA LEU A 374 -0.44 -24.42 3.03
C LEU A 374 0.37 -24.64 4.31
N LYS A 375 1.67 -24.88 4.15
CA LYS A 375 2.64 -24.95 5.25
C LYS A 375 2.98 -23.55 5.73
N ARG A 376 3.16 -23.38 7.05
CA ARG A 376 3.61 -22.09 7.59
C ARG A 376 5.03 -21.80 7.10
N GLN A 377 5.28 -20.58 6.63
CA GLN A 377 6.58 -20.12 6.14
C GLN A 377 7.03 -18.90 6.95
N SER A 378 8.32 -18.84 7.31
CA SER A 378 8.92 -17.63 7.88
C SER A 378 9.39 -16.72 6.75
N ILE A 379 9.08 -15.42 6.85
CA ILE A 379 9.54 -14.42 5.87
C ILE A 379 11.06 -14.20 5.97
N GLY A 380 11.63 -14.37 7.16
CA GLY A 380 13.06 -14.27 7.40
C GLY A 380 13.84 -15.30 6.58
N GLY A 381 14.55 -14.82 5.55
CA GLY A 381 15.38 -15.65 4.64
C GLY A 381 14.92 -15.65 3.18
N ILE A 382 13.69 -15.25 2.88
CA ILE A 382 13.16 -15.19 1.49
C ILE A 382 13.19 -13.75 0.93
N PHE A 383 13.22 -12.76 1.84
CA PHE A 383 13.11 -11.36 1.49
C PHE A 383 14.32 -10.56 1.94
N ASP A 384 14.94 -9.86 0.99
CA ASP A 384 15.91 -8.81 1.26
C ASP A 384 15.15 -7.48 1.34
N GLU A 385 15.00 -6.93 2.55
CA GLU A 385 14.33 -5.65 2.77
C GLU A 385 14.95 -4.51 1.96
N SER A 386 16.25 -4.60 1.61
CA SER A 386 16.94 -3.61 0.79
C SER A 386 16.49 -3.59 -0.68
N SER A 387 15.77 -4.63 -1.13
CA SER A 387 15.17 -4.71 -2.46
C SER A 387 13.87 -3.90 -2.60
N MET A 388 13.26 -3.49 -1.48
CA MET A 388 12.22 -2.47 -1.48
C MET A 388 12.85 -1.10 -1.63
N THR A 389 12.54 -0.42 -2.74
CA THR A 389 12.91 0.98 -2.88
C THR A 389 12.17 1.83 -1.84
N ASP A 390 12.87 2.20 -0.77
CA ASP A 390 12.51 3.27 0.18
C ASP A 390 12.72 4.68 -0.40
N ALA A 391 13.28 4.76 -1.61
CA ALA A 391 13.46 6.01 -2.34
C ALA A 391 12.09 6.63 -2.68
N GLY A 392 11.78 7.78 -2.07
CA GLY A 392 10.66 8.62 -2.47
C GLY A 392 10.78 8.95 -3.96
N PRO A 393 9.75 8.77 -4.80
CA PRO A 393 9.99 8.84 -6.23
C PRO A 393 10.00 10.29 -6.69
N ASN A 394 11.08 10.71 -7.35
CA ASN A 394 11.11 11.85 -8.26
C ASN A 394 10.26 11.60 -9.53
N GLU A 395 9.20 10.79 -9.45
CA GLU A 395 8.31 10.54 -10.58
C GLU A 395 7.42 11.78 -10.76
N PHE A 396 7.76 12.58 -11.76
CA PHE A 396 6.95 13.70 -12.18
C PHE A 396 5.73 13.17 -12.94
N ILE A 397 4.53 13.47 -12.41
CA ILE A 397 3.26 13.21 -13.09
C ILE A 397 2.95 14.48 -13.88
N HIS A 398 2.89 14.37 -15.21
CA HIS A 398 2.79 15.54 -16.09
C HIS A 398 1.36 16.06 -16.18
N ASP A 399 0.37 15.16 -16.29
CA ASP A 399 -1.04 15.52 -16.22
C ASP A 399 -1.52 15.55 -14.76
N GLU A 400 -1.64 16.76 -14.20
CA GLU A 400 -2.10 16.97 -12.82
C GLU A 400 -3.48 16.38 -12.53
N ARG A 401 -4.34 16.20 -13.54
CA ARG A 401 -5.67 15.58 -13.37
C ARG A 401 -5.55 14.13 -12.92
N LEU A 402 -4.46 13.46 -13.25
CA LEU A 402 -4.18 12.08 -12.81
C LEU A 402 -3.94 12.00 -11.30
N LEU A 403 -3.51 13.08 -10.64
CA LEU A 403 -3.29 13.09 -9.20
C LEU A 403 -4.58 12.83 -8.43
N GLU A 404 -5.67 13.50 -8.81
CA GLU A 404 -6.98 13.28 -8.21
C GLU A 404 -7.48 11.85 -8.48
N GLU A 405 -7.22 11.32 -9.68
CA GLU A 405 -7.61 9.95 -10.01
C GLU A 405 -6.85 8.91 -9.18
N ILE A 406 -5.55 9.12 -8.97
CA ILE A 406 -4.71 8.28 -8.10
C ILE A 406 -5.27 8.31 -6.68
N GLU A 407 -5.52 9.51 -6.13
CA GLU A 407 -6.05 9.65 -4.77
C GLU A 407 -7.38 8.91 -4.61
N ARG A 408 -8.31 9.07 -5.57
CA ARG A 408 -9.60 8.37 -5.56
C ARG A 408 -9.45 6.85 -5.59
N VAL A 409 -8.57 6.33 -6.45
CA VAL A 409 -8.30 4.89 -6.58
C VAL A 409 -7.64 4.33 -5.33
N GLU A 410 -6.59 4.97 -4.82
CA GLU A 410 -5.86 4.51 -3.64
C GLU A 410 -6.72 4.59 -2.38
N HIS A 411 -7.57 5.61 -2.25
CA HIS A 411 -8.51 5.70 -1.15
C HIS A 411 -9.52 4.54 -1.15
N ARG A 412 -9.98 4.10 -2.33
CA ARG A 412 -10.85 2.90 -2.45
C ARG A 412 -10.13 1.64 -2.00
N PHE A 413 -8.88 1.42 -2.44
CA PHE A 413 -8.08 0.29 -1.97
C PHE A 413 -7.80 0.36 -0.46
N ALA A 414 -7.50 1.54 0.09
CA ALA A 414 -7.26 1.70 1.51
C ALA A 414 -8.47 1.27 2.36
N ARG A 415 -9.70 1.51 1.88
CA ARG A 415 -10.93 1.00 2.53
C ARG A 415 -11.00 -0.53 2.49
N LEU A 416 -10.67 -1.16 1.37
CA LEU A 416 -10.63 -2.62 1.26
C LEU A 416 -9.54 -3.23 2.16
N VAL A 417 -8.35 -2.64 2.18
CA VAL A 417 -7.25 -3.06 3.07
C VAL A 417 -7.67 -2.94 4.53
N GLN A 418 -8.33 -1.86 4.93
CA GLN A 418 -8.78 -1.70 6.30
C GLN A 418 -9.86 -2.73 6.68
N ARG A 419 -10.85 -2.95 5.81
CA ARG A 419 -11.87 -4.01 5.96
C ARG A 419 -11.20 -5.37 6.20
N ASP A 420 -10.19 -5.69 5.40
CA ASP A 420 -9.58 -7.02 5.40
C ASP A 420 -8.54 -7.21 6.51
N ARG A 421 -7.91 -6.12 6.99
CA ARG A 421 -7.09 -6.15 8.21
C ARG A 421 -7.91 -6.55 9.44
N GLU A 422 -9.15 -6.07 9.55
CA GLU A 422 -10.03 -6.48 10.65
C GLU A 422 -10.33 -7.99 10.60
N THR A 423 -10.44 -8.56 9.39
CA THR A 423 -10.57 -10.01 9.20
C THR A 423 -9.31 -10.75 9.64
N LEU A 424 -8.13 -10.28 9.25
CA LEU A 424 -6.85 -10.86 9.66
C LEU A 424 -6.66 -10.87 11.17
N MET A 425 -7.03 -9.78 11.86
CA MET A 425 -6.88 -9.66 13.33
C MET A 425 -7.82 -10.59 14.10
N ARG A 426 -9.00 -10.93 13.56
CA ARG A 426 -9.93 -11.88 14.18
C ARG A 426 -9.46 -13.33 14.05
N CYS A 427 -8.65 -13.64 13.03
CA CYS A 427 -8.10 -14.97 12.82
C CYS A 427 -6.84 -15.23 13.67
N SER A 428 -6.13 -14.18 14.09
CA SER A 428 -4.91 -14.27 14.90
C SER A 428 -5.14 -14.32 16.42
N GLU A 429 -6.39 -14.16 16.90
CA GLU A 429 -6.71 -14.45 18.30
C GLU A 429 -6.70 -15.98 18.52
N PRO A 430 -5.83 -16.50 19.39
CA PRO A 430 -5.81 -17.93 19.65
C PRO A 430 -7.14 -18.36 20.26
N ALA A 431 -7.71 -19.45 19.74
CA ALA A 431 -8.85 -20.18 20.30
C ALA A 431 -8.52 -20.83 21.67
N SER A 432 -7.87 -20.11 22.59
CA SER A 432 -7.51 -20.56 23.93
C SER A 432 -8.46 -20.05 25.03
N ALA A 433 -9.43 -19.19 24.70
CA ALA A 433 -10.39 -18.68 25.68
C ALA A 433 -11.63 -19.57 25.90
N ALA A 434 -11.91 -20.55 25.03
CA ALA A 434 -13.12 -21.37 25.12
C ALA A 434 -12.94 -22.74 25.83
N ALA A 435 -11.74 -23.06 26.34
CA ALA A 435 -11.44 -24.35 26.96
C ALA A 435 -11.26 -24.29 28.49
N LYS A 436 -11.39 -23.13 29.14
CA LYS A 436 -11.19 -22.99 30.60
C LYS A 436 -12.48 -22.96 31.45
N GLU A 437 -13.67 -23.03 30.86
CA GLU A 437 -14.94 -22.98 31.61
C GLU A 437 -15.75 -24.30 31.64
N LYS A 438 -15.12 -25.45 31.34
CA LYS A 438 -15.78 -26.77 31.48
C LYS A 438 -15.14 -27.72 32.47
N HIS A 439 -14.29 -27.22 33.38
CA HIS A 439 -13.69 -28.06 34.42
C HIS A 439 -13.98 -27.65 35.86
N HIS A 440 -14.87 -26.69 36.13
CA HIS A 440 -15.42 -26.42 37.47
C HIS A 440 -16.92 -26.12 37.36
N ALA A 441 -17.74 -27.18 37.31
CA ALA A 441 -19.14 -27.19 37.75
C ALA A 441 -19.56 -28.64 37.95
#